data_AF-A0A7V2TQD2-F1
#
_entry.id   AF-A0A7V2TQD2-F1
#
_cell.length_a   1.000
_cell.length_b   1.000
_cell.length_c   1.000
_cell.angle_alpha   90.00
_cell.angle_beta   90.00
_cell.angle_gamma   90.00
#
_symmetry.space_group_name_H-M   'P 1'
#
loop_
_entity.id
_entity.type
_entity.pdbx_description
1 polymer ?
#
loop_
_entity_poly.entity_id
_entity_poly.type
_entity_poly.pdbx_seq_one_letter_code
_entity_poly.pdbx_strand_id
1 'polypeptide(L)' 'MPFREVYRQAKPAVSFELFPPKTDEGRASLFAHLPELASCRPAYITCTYGAG' A
#
# COMPACT_ATOMS: atom_id res chain seq x y z
N MET A 1 10.45 1.67 9.76
CA MET A 1 10.42 0.37 10.47
C MET A 1 10.98 -0.70 9.53
N PRO A 2 11.96 -1.51 9.94
CA PRO A 2 12.43 -2.62 9.12
C PRO A 2 11.35 -3.70 8.97
N PHE A 3 11.21 -4.33 7.80
CA PHE A 3 10.21 -5.40 7.58
C PHE A 3 10.34 -6.55 8.58
N ARG A 4 11.56 -6.90 9.00
CA ARG A 4 11.77 -7.91 10.05
C ARG A 4 11.01 -7.62 11.34
N GLU A 5 10.83 -6.36 11.71
CA GLU A 5 10.14 -6.00 12.96
C GLU A 5 8.61 -6.10 12.80
N VAL A 6 8.10 -6.03 11.56
CA VAL A 6 6.66 -6.15 11.28
C VAL A 6 6.18 -7.56 11.60
N TYR A 7 6.99 -8.56 11.23
CA TYR A 7 6.65 -9.98 11.40
C TYR A 7 7.00 -10.56 12.77
N ARG A 8 7.59 -9.77 13.68
CA ARG A 8 7.85 -10.20 15.07
C ARG A 8 6.62 -10.11 15.98
N GLN A 9 5.55 -9.49 15.50
CA GLN A 9 4.33 -9.31 16.26
C GLN A 9 3.49 -10.60 16.22
N ALA A 10 2.77 -10.90 17.32
CA ALA A 10 1.90 -12.08 17.41
C ALA A 10 0.61 -12.00 16.56
N LYS A 11 0.49 -10.98 15.69
CA LYS A 11 -0.67 -10.75 14.82
C LYS A 11 -0.25 -10.83 13.35
N PRO A 12 -1.13 -11.32 12.45
CA PRO A 12 -0.86 -11.29 11.02
C PRO A 12 -0.55 -9.88 10.52
N ALA A 13 0.48 -9.77 9.68
CA ALA A 13 0.79 -8.53 8.98
C ALA A 13 -0.06 -8.45 7.70
N VAL A 14 -0.99 -7.50 7.65
CA VAL A 14 -1.77 -7.17 6.45
C VAL A 14 -1.10 -6.01 5.73
N SER A 15 -0.97 -6.10 4.41
CA SER A 15 -0.38 -5.07 3.56
C SER A 15 -1.15 -4.96 2.24
N PHE A 16 -1.06 -3.80 1.59
CA PHE A 16 -1.62 -3.59 0.26
C PHE A 16 -0.52 -3.35 -0.77
N GLU A 17 -0.74 -3.82 -1.99
CA GLU A 17 0.10 -3.53 -3.15
C GLU A 17 -0.69 -2.71 -4.16
N LEU A 18 -0.11 -1.60 -4.61
CA LEU A 18 -0.72 -0.66 -5.54
C LEU A 18 -0.04 -0.73 -6.91
N PHE A 19 -0.76 -0.30 -7.93
CA PHE A 19 -0.24 -0.13 -9.28
C PHE A 19 -0.14 1.35 -9.61
N PRO A 20 0.98 1.82 -10.20
CA PRO A 20 1.14 3.22 -10.58
C PRO A 20 0.08 3.58 -11.65
N PRO A 21 -0.78 4.58 -11.39
CA PRO A 21 -1.76 5.02 -12.37
C PRO A 21 -1.08 5.59 -13.62
N LYS A 22 -1.67 5.34 -14.80
CA LYS A 22 -1.15 5.84 -16.08
C LYS A 22 -1.67 7.23 -16.46
N THR A 23 -2.69 7.73 -15.76
CA THR A 23 -3.34 9.02 -16.04
C THR A 23 -3.51 9.84 -14.76
N ASP A 24 -3.73 11.15 -14.92
CA ASP A 24 -3.95 12.07 -13.81
C ASP A 24 -5.27 11.80 -13.08
N GLU A 25 -6.32 11.40 -13.80
CA GLU A 25 -7.61 11.01 -13.22
C GLU A 25 -7.46 9.75 -12.38
N GLY A 26 -6.72 8.76 -12.89
CA GLY A 26 -6.41 7.54 -12.14
C GLY A 26 -5.59 7.84 -10.88
N ARG A 27 -4.66 8.80 -10.97
CA ARG A 27 -3.89 9.28 -9.82
C ARG A 27 -4.78 9.98 -8.78
N ALA A 28 -5.68 10.86 -9.22
CA ALA A 28 -6.64 11.52 -8.33
C ALA A 28 -7.56 10.51 -7.62
N SER A 29 -8.07 9.53 -8.36
CA SER A 29 -8.89 8.44 -7.82
C SER A 29 -8.11 7.62 -6.77
N LEU A 30 -6.87 7.22 -7.08
CA LEU A 30 -6.02 6.51 -6.13
C LEU A 30 -5.84 7.29 -4.81
N PHE A 31 -5.55 8.59 -4.91
CA PHE A 31 -5.38 9.45 -3.73
C PHE A 31 -6.69 9.63 -2.94
N ALA A 32 -7.85 9.60 -3.59
CA ALA A 32 -9.13 9.66 -2.90
C ALA A 32 -9.44 8.38 -2.09
N HIS A 33 -8.99 7.21 -2.55
CA HIS A 33 -9.20 5.91 -1.88
C HIS A 33 -8.12 5.53 -0.87
N LEU A 34 -6.92 6.11 -0.98
CA LEU A 34 -5.81 5.84 -0.05
C LEU A 34 -6.16 5.99 1.44
N PRO A 35 -6.94 6.99 1.89
CA PRO A 35 -7.36 7.12 3.29
C PRO A 35 -8.17 5.92 3.79
N GLU A 36 -9.03 5.35 2.94
CA GLU A 36 -9.82 4.16 3.28
C GLU A 36 -8.92 2.94 3.50
N LEU A 37 -7.94 2.73 2.62
CA LEU A 37 -6.94 1.67 2.77
C LEU A 37 -6.09 1.88 4.04
N ALA A 38 -5.69 3.12 4.32
CA ALA A 38 -4.93 3.45 5.52
C ALA A 38 -5.74 3.21 6.81
N SER A 39 -7.07 3.38 6.77
CA SER A 39 -7.96 3.12 7.91
C SER A 39 -7.95 1.66 8.38
N CYS A 40 -7.65 0.72 7.48
CA CYS A 40 -7.45 -0.69 7.81
C CYS A 40 -6.15 -0.96 8.61
N ARG A 41 -5.31 0.06 8.83
CA ARG A 41 -4.03 -0.01 9.53
C ARG A 41 -3.11 -1.11 8.95
N PRO A 42 -2.84 -1.10 7.63
CA PRO A 42 -1.88 -2.03 7.05
C PRO A 42 -0.50 -1.79 7.65
N ALA A 43 0.31 -2.85 7.73
CA ALA A 43 1.68 -2.76 8.22
C ALA A 43 2.57 -1.94 7.27
N TYR A 44 2.28 -2.02 5.96
CA TYR A 44 2.93 -1.24 4.91
C TYR A 44 2.09 -1.27 3.63
N ILE A 45 2.42 -0.37 2.71
CA ILE A 45 1.86 -0.33 1.35
C ILE A 45 3.04 -0.37 0.37
N THR A 46 2.97 -1.23 -0.64
CA THR A 46 3.94 -1.31 -1.74
C THR A 46 3.34 -0.71 -3.01
N CYS A 47 4.20 -0.31 -3.93
CA CYS A 47 3.82 0.06 -5.29
C CYS A 47 4.65 -0.78 -6.25
N THR A 48 3.99 -1.40 -7.22
CA THR A 48 4.68 -2.19 -8.24
C THR A 48 5.59 -1.33 -9.08
N TYR A 49 6.67 -1.96 -9.59
CA TYR A 49 7.54 -1.37 -10.59
C TYR A 49 7.37 -2.17 -11.88
N GLY A 50 6.84 -1.53 -12.92
CA GLY A 50 6.60 -2.19 -14.20
C GLY A 50 7.91 -2.65 -14.82
N ALA A 51 7.92 -3.88 -15.36
CA ALA A 51 8.91 -4.25 -16.36
C ALA A 51 8.63 -3.36 -17.57
N GLY A 52 9.57 -2.48 -17.92
CA GLY A 52 9.45 -1.54 -19.03
C GLY A 52 8.98 -2.21 -20.31
#